data_AF-A0A920GL34-F1
#
_entry.id   AF-A0A920GL34-F1
#
_cell.length_a   1.000
_cell.length_b   1.000
_cell.length_c   1.000
_cell.angle_alpha   90.00
_cell.angle_beta   90.00
_cell.angle_gamma   90.00
#
_symmetry.space_group_name_H-M   'P 1'
#
loop_
_entity.id
_entity.type
_entity.pdbx_description
1 polymer ?
#
loop_
_entity_poly.entity_id
_entity_poly.type
_entity_poly.pdbx_seq_one_letter_code
_entity_poly.pdbx_strand_id
1 'polypeptide(L)'
;METIIIIVFVLGYLAITLEHNLHIDKLIPALAIMAILWAMIALGHLDVFDIDAANKQLLPTHIEEALLHHLGKTAEILVFLLGAMTIVEIIDYFNGFATIKQFIRTRNKVRLLWIFACLAFVLSAIIDNLTATIVLVTILQRSFTIEAFGCGLLV
;
A
#
# COMPACT_ATOMS: atom_id res chain seq x y z
N MET A 1 -1.63 20.18 25.92
CA MET A 1 -1.64 18.78 25.42
C MET A 1 -1.39 18.71 23.92
N GLU A 2 -1.94 19.63 23.14
CA GLU A 2 -1.79 19.67 21.66
C GLU A 2 -0.33 19.69 21.18
N THR A 3 0.56 20.47 21.82
CA THR A 3 1.99 20.52 21.45
C THR A 3 2.67 19.16 21.60
N ILE A 4 2.28 18.36 22.61
CA ILE A 4 2.82 17.02 22.83
C ILE A 4 2.39 16.09 21.70
N ILE A 5 1.11 16.18 21.28
CA ILE A 5 0.58 15.41 20.15
C ILE A 5 1.36 15.73 18.86
N ILE A 6 1.64 17.01 18.60
CA ILE A 6 2.43 17.43 17.43
C ILE A 6 3.84 16.84 17.49
N ILE A 7 4.51 16.93 18.65
CA ILE A 7 5.86 16.36 18.82
C ILE A 7 5.85 14.85 18.58
N VAL A 8 4.90 14.14 19.18
CA VAL A 8 4.76 12.69 19.03
C VAL A 8 4.47 12.33 17.58
N PHE A 9 3.58 13.05 16.89
CA PHE A 9 3.31 12.87 15.47
C PHE A 9 4.57 13.02 14.60
N VAL A 10 5.36 14.08 14.80
CA VAL A 10 6.60 14.31 14.05
C VAL A 10 7.61 13.19 14.32
N LEU A 11 7.80 12.79 15.58
CA LEU A 11 8.70 11.70 15.95
C LEU A 11 8.25 10.36 15.36
N GLY A 12 6.94 10.08 15.39
CA GLY A 12 6.38 8.87 14.78
C GLY A 12 6.57 8.84 13.27
N TYR A 13 6.34 9.97 12.59
CA TYR A 13 6.60 10.06 11.15
C TYR A 13 8.09 9.86 10.83
N LEU A 14 8.99 10.46 11.62
CA LEU A 14 10.43 10.23 11.48
C LEU A 14 10.76 8.74 11.67
N ALA A 15 10.17 8.06 12.67
CA ALA A 15 10.37 6.64 12.89
C ALA A 15 9.93 5.77 11.70
N ILE A 16 8.85 6.14 10.99
CA ILE A 16 8.42 5.47 9.76
C ILE A 16 9.48 5.66 8.67
N THR A 17 10.00 6.87 8.47
CA THR A 17 11.01 7.15 7.43
C THR A 17 12.38 6.53 7.72
N LEU A 18 12.72 6.35 9.00
CA LEU A 18 13.98 5.77 9.45
C LEU A 18 13.95 4.23 9.53
N GLU A 19 12.95 3.58 8.93
CA GLU A 19 12.79 2.12 8.84
C GLU A 19 14.12 1.40 8.56
N HIS A 20 14.89 1.89 7.58
CA HIS A 20 16.15 1.26 7.19
C HIS A 20 17.24 1.32 8.27
N ASN A 21 17.24 2.36 9.10
CA ASN A 21 18.22 2.52 10.18
C ASN A 21 17.76 1.78 11.45
N LEU A 22 16.46 1.77 11.72
CA LEU A 22 15.87 1.18 12.93
C LEU A 22 15.64 -0.34 12.82
N HIS A 23 15.66 -0.91 11.61
CA HIS A 23 15.43 -2.35 11.37
C HIS A 23 14.08 -2.85 11.93
N ILE A 24 13.07 -1.98 11.93
CA ILE A 24 11.70 -2.28 12.35
C ILE A 24 10.80 -2.06 11.13
N ASP A 25 9.91 -3.01 10.83
CA ASP A 25 8.92 -2.87 9.76
C ASP A 25 8.11 -1.58 9.93
N LYS A 26 8.01 -0.77 8.88
CA LYS A 26 7.25 0.51 8.86
C LYS A 26 5.81 0.43 9.38
N LEU A 27 5.18 -0.75 9.29
CA LEU A 27 3.84 -0.99 9.81
C LEU A 27 3.77 -0.84 11.33
N ILE A 28 4.79 -1.31 12.06
CA ILE A 28 4.82 -1.30 13.52
C ILE A 28 4.81 0.14 14.07
N PRO A 29 5.72 1.06 13.70
CA PRO A 29 5.69 2.43 14.17
C PRO A 29 4.46 3.19 13.67
N ALA A 30 3.93 2.88 12.47
CA ALA A 30 2.71 3.49 11.94
C ALA A 30 1.46 3.13 12.77
N LEU A 31 1.30 1.86 13.16
CA LEU A 31 0.19 1.44 14.02
C LEU A 31 0.37 1.93 15.46
N ALA A 32 1.60 1.89 15.97
CA ALA A 32 1.90 2.38 17.32
C ALA A 32 1.61 3.88 17.45
N ILE A 33 2.04 4.71 16.49
CA ILE A 33 1.80 6.15 16.54
C ILE A 33 0.30 6.46 16.44
N MET A 34 -0.44 5.74 15.59
CA MET A 34 -1.89 5.89 15.50
C MET A 34 -2.56 5.62 16.86
N ALA A 35 -2.25 4.48 17.48
CA ALA A 35 -2.83 4.12 18.78
C ALA A 35 -2.46 5.12 19.89
N ILE A 36 -1.19 5.55 19.93
CA ILE A 36 -0.69 6.50 20.93
C ILE A 36 -1.35 7.88 20.78
N LEU A 37 -1.48 8.39 19.55
CA LEU A 37 -2.13 9.69 19.31
C LEU A 37 -3.60 9.66 19.71
N TRP A 38 -4.35 8.62 19.30
CA TRP A 38 -5.76 8.48 19.69
C TRP A 38 -5.94 8.31 21.20
N ALA A 39 -5.05 7.57 21.88
CA ALA A 39 -5.07 7.44 23.33
C ALA A 39 -4.83 8.79 24.04
N MET A 40 -3.88 9.60 23.55
CA MET A 40 -3.63 10.93 24.10
C MET A 40 -4.80 11.89 23.87
N ILE A 41 -5.47 11.81 22.72
CA ILE A 41 -6.67 12.61 22.42
C ILE A 41 -7.81 12.23 23.38
N ALA A 42 -8.07 10.93 23.55
CA ALA A 42 -9.13 10.43 24.43
C ALA A 42 -8.89 10.78 25.91
N LEU A 43 -7.68 10.55 26.43
CA LEU A 43 -7.33 10.89 27.83
C LEU A 43 -7.26 12.41 28.05
N GLY A 44 -6.83 13.15 27.03
CA GLY A 44 -6.71 14.61 27.06
C GLY A 44 -8.03 15.36 26.93
N HIS A 45 -9.15 14.66 26.69
CA HIS A 45 -10.48 15.26 26.44
C HIS A 45 -10.43 16.40 25.41
N LEU A 46 -9.66 16.21 24.34
CA LEU A 46 -9.52 17.21 23.28
C LEU A 46 -10.74 17.17 22.36
N ASP A 47 -11.25 18.34 22.00
CA ASP A 47 -12.33 18.46 21.05
C ASP A 47 -11.86 18.00 19.66
N VAL A 48 -12.61 17.08 19.05
CA VAL A 48 -12.36 16.58 17.70
C VAL A 48 -13.37 17.24 16.76
N PHE A 49 -12.86 17.82 15.69
CA PHE A 49 -13.67 18.51 14.69
C PHE A 49 -13.61 17.76 13.37
N ASP A 50 -14.77 17.62 12.74
CA ASP A 50 -14.84 17.20 11.35
C ASP A 50 -14.84 18.42 10.43
N ILE A 51 -14.20 18.28 9.27
CA ILE A 51 -14.01 19.36 8.30
C ILE A 51 -15.06 19.19 7.21
N ASP A 52 -16.11 20.00 7.27
CA ASP A 52 -17.06 20.08 6.15
C ASP A 52 -16.40 20.86 4.99
N ALA A 53 -15.93 20.12 3.98
CA ALA A 53 -15.29 20.69 2.80
C ALA A 53 -16.24 21.56 1.96
N ALA A 54 -17.56 21.35 2.04
CA ALA A 54 -18.55 22.10 1.27
C ALA A 54 -18.80 23.48 1.89
N ASN A 55 -18.97 23.54 3.22
CA ASN A 55 -19.30 24.77 3.93
C ASN A 55 -18.09 25.44 4.59
N LYS A 56 -16.91 24.81 4.59
CA LYS A 56 -15.67 25.26 5.28
C LYS A 56 -15.91 25.54 6.77
N GLN A 57 -16.74 24.72 7.40
CA GLN A 57 -17.08 24.84 8.82
C GLN A 57 -16.52 23.65 9.59
N LEU A 58 -16.11 23.92 10.83
CA LEU A 58 -15.67 22.91 11.78
C LEU A 58 -16.90 22.48 12.58
N LEU A 59 -17.33 21.24 12.38
CA LEU A 59 -18.43 20.67 13.12
C LEU A 59 -17.85 19.92 14.34
N PRO A 60 -18.32 20.20 15.57
CA PRO A 60 -17.89 19.44 16.73
C PRO A 60 -18.37 18.00 16.59
N THR A 61 -17.45 17.05 16.65
CA THR A 61 -17.73 15.61 16.56
C THR A 61 -17.23 14.89 17.79
N HIS A 62 -17.85 13.76 18.10
CA HIS A 62 -17.42 12.95 19.23
C HIS A 62 -16.24 12.07 18.82
N ILE A 63 -15.29 11.87 19.74
CA ILE A 63 -14.06 11.09 19.52
C ILE A 63 -14.39 9.70 18.97
N GLU A 64 -15.44 9.06 19.51
CA GLU A 64 -15.87 7.71 19.10
C GLU A 64 -16.33 7.67 17.63
N GLU A 65 -17.13 8.65 17.20
CA GLU A 65 -17.65 8.72 15.83
C GLU A 65 -16.52 8.99 14.82
N ALA A 66 -15.64 9.95 15.11
CA ALA A 66 -14.49 10.26 14.27
C ALA A 66 -13.51 9.07 14.16
N LEU A 67 -13.24 8.38 15.27
CA LEU A 67 -12.38 7.20 15.30
C LEU A 67 -13.00 6.07 14.46
N LEU A 68 -14.27 5.74 14.68
CA LEU A 68 -14.97 4.71 13.91
C LEU A 68 -15.04 5.04 12.42
N HIS A 69 -15.22 6.31 12.06
CA HIS A 69 -15.24 6.74 10.66
C HIS A 69 -13.90 6.48 9.97
N HIS A 70 -12.80 6.99 10.52
CA HIS A 70 -11.46 6.83 9.92
C HIS A 70 -10.94 5.39 10.00
N LEU A 71 -11.15 4.71 11.14
CA LEU A 71 -10.77 3.32 11.32
C LEU A 71 -11.59 2.41 10.41
N GLY A 72 -12.90 2.64 10.30
CA GLY A 72 -13.80 1.89 9.43
C GLY A 72 -13.39 2.01 7.96
N LYS A 73 -13.13 3.23 7.47
CA LYS A 73 -12.64 3.45 6.11
C LYS A 73 -11.28 2.82 5.83
N THR A 74 -10.38 2.85 6.81
CA THR A 74 -9.07 2.19 6.67
C THR A 74 -9.21 0.67 6.67
N ALA A 75 -10.03 0.12 7.57
CA ALA A 75 -10.29 -1.31 7.67
C ALA A 75 -10.99 -1.86 6.41
N GLU A 76 -11.94 -1.11 5.84
CA GLU A 76 -12.59 -1.43 4.56
C GLU A 76 -11.54 -1.68 3.47
N ILE A 77 -10.60 -0.74 3.29
CA ILE A 77 -9.50 -0.86 2.32
C ILE A 77 -8.58 -2.03 2.67
N LEU A 78 -8.22 -2.22 3.95
CA LEU A 78 -7.33 -3.30 4.37
C LEU A 78 -7.93 -4.69 4.12
N VAL A 79 -9.19 -4.91 4.48
CA VAL A 79 -9.88 -6.19 4.26
C VAL A 79 -10.02 -6.47 2.76
N PHE A 80 -10.31 -5.43 1.99
CA PHE A 80 -10.36 -5.50 0.53
C PHE A 80 -9.01 -5.89 -0.09
N LEU A 81 -7.93 -5.21 0.29
CA LEU A 81 -6.57 -5.49 -0.20
C LEU A 81 -6.07 -6.84 0.26
N LEU A 82 -6.40 -7.28 1.49
CA LEU A 82 -6.05 -8.61 1.99
C LEU A 82 -6.67 -9.70 1.11
N GLY A 83 -7.97 -9.57 0.78
CA GLY A 83 -8.66 -10.49 -0.12
C GLY A 83 -8.06 -10.49 -1.52
N ALA A 84 -7.84 -9.32 -2.10
CA ALA A 84 -7.28 -9.17 -3.44
C ALA A 84 -5.84 -9.71 -3.54
N MET A 85 -4.98 -9.39 -2.56
CA MET A 85 -3.60 -9.89 -2.47
C MET A 85 -3.58 -11.42 -2.33
N THR A 86 -4.46 -11.99 -1.50
CA THR A 86 -4.57 -13.45 -1.33
C THR A 86 -4.99 -14.13 -2.63
N ILE A 87 -6.00 -13.59 -3.34
CA ILE A 87 -6.44 -14.16 -4.63
C ILE A 87 -5.30 -14.11 -5.65
N VAL A 88 -4.55 -13.02 -5.72
CA VAL A 88 -3.38 -12.91 -6.60
C VAL A 88 -2.32 -13.95 -6.28
N GLU A 89 -1.99 -14.13 -5.00
CA GLU A 89 -0.99 -15.08 -4.56
C GLU A 89 -1.42 -16.53 -4.89
N ILE A 90 -2.69 -16.85 -4.71
CA ILE A 90 -3.27 -18.15 -5.09
C ILE A 90 -3.19 -18.36 -6.62
N ILE A 91 -3.52 -17.34 -7.43
CA ILE A 91 -3.41 -17.43 -8.89
C ILE A 91 -1.96 -17.69 -9.32
N ASP A 92 -0.97 -17.02 -8.71
CA ASP A 92 0.44 -17.28 -9.04
C ASP A 92 0.90 -18.67 -8.57
N TYR A 93 0.46 -19.11 -7.38
CA TYR A 93 0.74 -20.45 -6.85
C TYR A 93 0.28 -21.56 -7.80
N PHE A 94 -0.91 -21.42 -8.39
CA PHE A 94 -1.45 -22.36 -9.40
C PHE A 94 -0.93 -22.09 -10.83
N ASN A 95 0.12 -21.28 -11.01
CA ASN A 95 0.67 -20.92 -12.31
C ASN A 95 -0.35 -20.27 -13.27
N GLY A 96 -1.37 -19.57 -12.76
CA GLY A 96 -2.38 -18.90 -13.58
C GLY A 96 -1.80 -17.89 -14.58
N PHE A 97 -0.62 -17.32 -14.28
CA PHE A 97 0.09 -16.41 -15.18
C PHE A 97 1.04 -17.11 -16.18
N ALA A 98 1.10 -18.44 -16.25
CA ALA A 98 2.02 -19.17 -17.14
C ALA A 98 1.79 -18.85 -18.62
N THR A 99 0.53 -18.77 -19.06
CA THR A 99 0.16 -18.44 -20.43
C THR A 99 0.62 -17.03 -20.83
N ILE A 100 0.47 -16.07 -19.91
CA ILE A 100 0.91 -14.69 -20.11
C ILE A 100 2.46 -14.63 -20.17
N LYS A 101 3.15 -15.35 -19.27
CA LYS A 101 4.62 -15.46 -19.28
C LYS A 101 5.17 -15.99 -20.60
N GLN A 102 4.47 -16.91 -21.26
CA GLN A 102 4.91 -17.47 -22.55
C GLN A 102 4.67 -16.52 -23.74
N PHE A 103 3.64 -15.67 -23.67
CA PHE A 103 3.35 -14.67 -24.70
C PHE A 103 4.35 -13.50 -24.68
N ILE A 104 4.96 -13.21 -23.52
CA ILE A 104 5.92 -12.12 -23.32
C ILE A 104 7.36 -12.61 -23.51
N ARG A 105 7.70 -13.08 -24.71
CA ARG A 105 9.09 -13.38 -25.10
C ARG A 105 9.55 -12.39 -26.17
N THR A 106 10.05 -11.23 -25.76
CA THR A 106 10.73 -10.29 -26.65
C THR A 106 12.04 -9.81 -26.04
N ARG A 107 13.10 -9.74 -26.86
CA ARG A 107 14.43 -9.22 -26.45
C ARG A 107 14.54 -7.69 -26.50
N ASN A 108 13.52 -7.00 -27.01
CA ASN A 108 13.56 -5.56 -27.14
C ASN A 108 12.86 -4.90 -25.94
N LYS A 109 13.64 -4.18 -25.12
CA LYS A 109 13.19 -3.48 -23.91
C LYS A 109 11.99 -2.54 -24.16
N VAL A 110 11.97 -1.84 -25.30
CA VAL A 110 10.87 -0.91 -25.66
C VAL A 110 9.60 -1.68 -26.02
N ARG A 111 9.72 -2.76 -26.80
CA ARG A 111 8.57 -3.60 -27.17
C ARG A 111 8.00 -4.33 -25.96
N LEU A 112 8.87 -4.77 -25.04
CA LEU A 112 8.49 -5.38 -23.78
C LEU A 112 7.63 -4.43 -22.94
N LEU A 113 8.10 -3.18 -22.77
CA LEU A 113 7.37 -2.14 -22.04
C LEU A 113 5.99 -1.83 -22.65
N TRP A 114 5.87 -1.77 -23.98
CA TRP A 114 4.57 -1.57 -24.65
C TRP A 114 3.60 -2.73 -24.43
N ILE A 115 4.08 -3.97 -24.50
CA ILE A 115 3.26 -5.16 -24.19
C ILE A 115 2.82 -5.10 -22.73
N PHE A 116 3.73 -4.74 -21.82
CA PHE A 116 3.45 -4.58 -20.40
C PHE A 116 2.43 -3.48 -20.10
N ALA A 117 2.53 -2.33 -20.77
CA ALA A 117 1.59 -1.23 -20.60
C ALA A 117 0.18 -1.60 -21.07
N CYS A 118 0.06 -2.28 -22.21
CA CYS A 118 -1.22 -2.77 -22.71
C CYS A 118 -1.82 -3.84 -21.78
N LEU A 119 -0.98 -4.77 -21.31
CA LEU A 119 -1.38 -5.80 -20.34
C LEU A 119 -1.84 -5.18 -19.01
N ALA A 120 -1.10 -4.20 -18.50
CA ALA A 120 -1.44 -3.48 -17.28
C ALA A 120 -2.78 -2.75 -17.40
N PHE A 121 -3.04 -2.13 -18.55
CA PHE A 121 -4.29 -1.46 -18.82
C PHE A 121 -5.49 -2.42 -18.77
N VAL A 122 -5.38 -3.60 -19.39
CA VAL A 122 -6.45 -4.61 -19.35
C VAL A 122 -6.62 -5.22 -17.95
N LEU A 123 -5.51 -5.56 -17.28
CA LEU A 123 -5.55 -6.12 -15.92
C LEU A 123 -6.14 -5.14 -14.90
N SER A 124 -5.84 -3.84 -15.02
CA SER A 124 -6.36 -2.79 -14.13
C SER A 124 -7.86 -2.55 -14.30
N ALA A 125 -8.46 -2.97 -15.42
CA ALA A 125 -9.90 -2.89 -15.62
C ALA A 125 -10.66 -4.07 -14.99
N ILE A 126 -9.94 -5.16 -14.69
CA ILE A 126 -10.51 -6.40 -14.14
C ILE A 126 -10.25 -6.52 -12.63
N ILE A 127 -9.10 -5.98 -12.16
CA ILE A 127 -8.60 -6.09 -10.79
C ILE A 127 -8.30 -4.69 -10.24
N ASP A 128 -8.25 -4.53 -8.91
CA ASP A 128 -7.85 -3.29 -8.25
C ASP A 128 -6.48 -2.77 -8.64
N ASN A 129 -6.36 -1.44 -8.71
CA ASN A 129 -5.17 -0.73 -9.17
C ASN A 129 -3.89 -1.10 -8.38
N LEU A 130 -3.98 -1.26 -7.06
CA LEU A 130 -2.84 -1.68 -6.23
C LEU A 130 -2.43 -3.12 -6.57
N THR A 131 -3.42 -4.01 -6.63
CA THR A 131 -3.26 -5.43 -6.92
C THR A 131 -2.72 -5.67 -8.34
N ALA A 132 -3.26 -4.96 -9.33
CA ALA A 132 -2.78 -4.99 -10.71
C ALA A 132 -1.31 -4.55 -10.80
N THR A 133 -0.91 -3.53 -10.03
CA THR A 133 0.48 -3.09 -9.97
C THR A 133 1.39 -4.17 -9.38
N ILE A 134 0.99 -4.84 -8.29
CA ILE A 134 1.78 -5.92 -7.69
C ILE A 134 1.96 -7.08 -8.68
N VAL A 135 0.88 -7.56 -9.31
CA VAL A 135 0.93 -8.63 -10.31
C VAL A 135 1.89 -8.26 -11.45
N LEU A 136 1.75 -7.03 -11.97
CA LEU A 136 2.58 -6.53 -13.04
C LEU A 136 4.06 -6.52 -12.63
N VAL A 137 4.40 -6.00 -11.45
CA VAL A 137 5.78 -5.99 -10.94
C VAL A 137 6.34 -7.41 -10.80
N THR A 138 5.56 -8.37 -10.28
CA THR A 138 6.00 -9.77 -10.14
C THR A 138 6.29 -10.43 -11.51
N ILE A 139 5.45 -10.18 -12.52
CA ILE A 139 5.69 -10.68 -13.88
C ILE A 139 6.91 -9.97 -14.49
N LEU A 140 7.05 -8.65 -14.29
CA LEU A 140 8.14 -7.84 -14.82
C LEU A 140 9.49 -8.32 -14.28
N GLN A 141 9.62 -8.44 -12.96
CA GLN A 141 10.84 -8.92 -12.29
C GLN A 141 11.25 -10.30 -12.81
N ARG A 142 10.30 -11.22 -12.99
CA ARG A 142 10.58 -12.57 -13.49
C ARG A 142 11.04 -12.56 -14.95
N SER A 143 10.52 -11.66 -15.78
CA SER A 143 10.97 -11.48 -17.17
C SER A 143 12.40 -10.93 -17.30
N PHE A 144 12.82 -10.00 -16.43
CA PHE A 144 14.19 -9.48 -16.41
C PHE A 144 15.19 -10.50 -15.85
N THR A 145 14.83 -11.33 -14.87
CA THR A 145 15.70 -12.40 -14.36
C THR A 145 16.04 -13.43 -15.45
N ILE A 146 15.16 -13.65 -16.44
CA ILE A 146 15.44 -14.49 -17.60
C ILE A 146 16.53 -13.89 -18.50
N GLU A 147 16.61 -12.55 -18.61
CA GLU A 147 17.71 -11.89 -19.36
C GLU A 147 19.06 -12.02 -18.64
N ALA A 148 19.08 -11.95 -17.30
CA ALA A 148 20.30 -12.10 -16.51
C ALA A 148 20.88 -13.54 -16.58
N PHE A 149 20.04 -14.58 -16.57
CA PHE A 149 20.50 -15.97 -16.68
C PHE A 149 20.82 -16.38 -18.13
N GLY A 150 20.25 -15.71 -19.12
CA GLY A 150 20.54 -15.92 -20.54
C GLY A 150 21.80 -15.19 -21.06
N CYS A 151 22.39 -14.30 -20.25
CA CYS A 151 23.56 -13.52 -20.60
C CYS A 151 24.60 -13.57 -19.46
N GLY A 152 25.25 -14.73 -19.30
CA GLY A 152 26.54 -14.86 -18.62
C GLY A 152 26.52 -14.85 -17.09
N LEU A 153 26.33 -16.02 -16.48
CA LEU A 153 27.04 -16.35 -15.23
C LEU A 153 27.32 -17.86 -15.16
N LEU A 154 28.27 -18.29 -15.99
CA LEU A 154 29.26 -19.31 -15.65
C LEU A 154 30.49 -18.55 -15.16
N VAL A 155 30.44 -17.98 -13.93
CA VAL A 155 31.55 -17.74 -12.98
C VAL A 155 30.93 -17.49 -11.62
#